data_AF-A0A2S5RAE8-F1
#
_entry.id   AF-A0A2S5RAE8-F1
#
_cell.length_a   1.000
_cell.length_b   1.000
_cell.length_c   1.000
_cell.angle_alpha   90.00
_cell.angle_beta   90.00
_cell.angle_gamma   90.00
#
_symmetry.space_group_name_H-M   'P 1'
#
loop_
_entity.id
_entity.type
_entity.pdbx_description
1 polymer ?
#
loop_
_entity_poly.entity_id
_entity_poly.type
_entity_poly.pdbx_seq_one_letter_code
_entity_poly.pdbx_strand_id
1 'polypeptide(L)' 'MKLSLLIRVKHKKRIKNRNNKQKNFYSGKKRRHTLNSQLVVDKKTKQVIYTACTNGKRHDFRLFKKSATKIHPRSARDY' A
#
# COMPACT_ATOMS: atom_id res chain seq x y z
N MET A 1 -49.02 -37.83 -16.89
CA MET A 1 -47.55 -37.74 -17.08
C MET A 1 -47.08 -36.42 -16.47
N LYS A 2 -46.46 -36.42 -15.28
CA LYS A 2 -45.94 -35.20 -14.65
C LYS A 2 -44.51 -34.98 -15.15
N LEU A 3 -44.32 -34.00 -16.02
CA LEU A 3 -43.00 -33.57 -16.46
C LEU A 3 -42.38 -32.75 -15.31
N SER A 4 -41.60 -33.41 -14.44
CA SER A 4 -40.87 -32.73 -13.36
C SER A 4 -39.69 -31.97 -13.95
N LEU A 5 -39.89 -30.69 -14.23
CA LEU A 5 -38.84 -29.78 -14.65
C LEU A 5 -37.89 -29.55 -13.45
N LEU A 6 -36.78 -30.29 -13.41
CA LEU A 6 -35.75 -30.10 -12.39
C LEU A 6 -35.01 -28.79 -12.67
N ILE A 7 -35.46 -27.69 -12.03
CA ILE A 7 -34.80 -26.39 -12.11
C ILE A 7 -33.44 -26.53 -11.42
N ARG A 8 -32.37 -26.60 -12.22
CA ARG A 8 -30.98 -26.56 -11.74
C ARG A 8 -30.68 -25.18 -11.21
N VAL A 9 -30.91 -24.96 -9.91
CA VAL A 9 -30.54 -23.74 -9.20
C VAL A 9 -29.02 -23.58 -9.25
N LYS A 10 -28.52 -22.76 -10.19
CA LYS A 10 -27.12 -22.34 -10.20
C LYS A 10 -26.90 -21.46 -8.98
N HIS A 11 -26.29 -22.00 -7.92
CA HIS A 11 -25.77 -21.18 -6.84
C HIS A 11 -24.76 -20.18 -7.42
N LYS A 12 -25.16 -18.90 -7.52
CA LYS A 12 -24.25 -17.81 -7.87
C LYS A 12 -23.18 -17.73 -6.79
N LYS A 13 -21.96 -18.20 -7.08
CA LYS A 13 -20.79 -17.96 -6.22
C LYS A 13 -20.68 -16.45 -6.02
N ARG A 14 -20.74 -15.99 -4.76
CA ARG A 14 -20.63 -14.58 -4.39
C ARG A 14 -19.29 -14.06 -4.92
N ILE A 15 -19.32 -13.21 -5.94
CA ILE A 15 -18.11 -12.60 -6.51
C ILE A 15 -17.50 -11.75 -5.39
N LYS A 16 -16.35 -12.17 -4.84
CA LYS A 16 -15.60 -11.33 -3.91
C LYS A 16 -15.24 -10.05 -4.66
N ASN A 17 -15.61 -8.90 -4.08
CA ASN A 17 -15.47 -7.59 -4.69
C ASN A 17 -13.99 -7.34 -5.09
N ARG A 18 -13.66 -7.39 -6.39
CA ARG A 18 -12.28 -7.33 -6.91
C ARG A 18 -11.55 -6.03 -6.51
N ASN A 19 -12.29 -4.99 -6.17
CA ASN A 19 -11.79 -3.63 -5.94
C ASN A 19 -11.15 -3.41 -4.56
N ASN A 20 -11.10 -4.42 -3.69
CA ASN A 20 -10.50 -4.25 -2.35
C ASN A 20 -8.99 -3.94 -2.41
N LYS A 21 -8.27 -4.45 -3.41
CA LYS A 21 -6.83 -4.14 -3.58
C LYS A 21 -6.61 -2.68 -4.02
N GLN A 22 -7.47 -2.17 -4.90
CA GLN A 22 -7.38 -0.80 -5.42
C GLN A 22 -7.64 0.26 -4.32
N LYS A 23 -8.55 -0.04 -3.38
CA LYS A 23 -8.81 0.80 -2.20
C LYS A 23 -7.56 1.04 -1.35
N ASN A 24 -6.59 0.12 -1.33
CA ASN A 24 -5.36 0.29 -0.56
C ASN A 24 -4.49 1.44 -1.08
N PHE A 25 -4.63 1.81 -2.35
CA PHE A 25 -3.86 2.88 -2.99
C PHE A 25 -4.58 4.23 -2.98
N TYR A 26 -5.86 4.28 -2.61
CA TYR A 26 -6.61 5.52 -2.57
C TYR A 26 -6.17 6.38 -1.38
N SER A 27 -5.78 7.62 -1.64
CA SER A 27 -5.45 8.60 -0.61
C SER A 27 -6.60 9.58 -0.43
N GLY A 28 -7.15 9.66 0.79
CA GLY A 28 -8.24 10.59 1.11
C GLY A 28 -7.81 12.05 0.93
N LYS A 29 -6.59 12.41 1.34
CA LYS A 29 -6.05 13.78 1.25
C LYS A 29 -5.91 14.26 -0.20
N LYS A 30 -5.51 13.37 -1.12
CA LYS A 30 -5.32 13.69 -2.54
C LYS A 30 -6.55 13.35 -3.40
N ARG A 31 -7.57 12.70 -2.82
CA ARG A 31 -8.80 12.23 -3.47
C ARG A 31 -8.58 11.36 -4.73
N ARG A 32 -7.45 10.64 -4.81
CA ARG A 32 -7.08 9.78 -5.95
C ARG A 32 -6.16 8.64 -5.52
N HIS A 33 -5.97 7.66 -6.40
CA HIS A 33 -4.97 6.61 -6.21
C HIS A 33 -3.56 7.19 -6.30
N THR A 34 -2.73 6.88 -5.33
CA THR A 34 -1.40 7.47 -5.19
C THR A 34 -0.39 6.42 -4.74
N LEU A 35 0.83 6.60 -5.22
CA LEU A 35 2.03 5.96 -4.70
C LEU A 35 2.87 7.04 -4.04
N ASN A 36 3.44 6.73 -2.89
CA ASN A 36 4.37 7.60 -2.19
C ASN A 36 5.77 7.03 -2.38
N SER A 37 6.68 7.87 -2.88
CA SER A 37 8.10 7.55 -3.02
C SER A 37 8.89 8.42 -2.07
N GLN A 38 9.65 7.80 -1.17
CA GLN A 38 10.56 8.48 -0.25
C GLN A 38 12.00 8.29 -0.74
N LEU A 39 12.75 9.39 -0.79
CA LEU A 39 14.16 9.41 -1.11
C LEU A 39 14.92 10.08 0.03
N VAL A 40 16.00 9.44 0.48
CA VAL A 40 16.96 10.03 1.41
C VAL A 40 18.23 10.30 0.62
N VAL A 41 18.62 11.56 0.56
CA VAL A 41 19.77 12.02 -0.23
C VAL A 41 20.73 12.73 0.70
N ASP A 42 22.02 12.43 0.58
CA ASP A 42 23.03 13.21 1.28
C ASP A 42 23.11 14.62 0.68
N LYS A 43 23.01 15.64 1.54
CA LYS A 43 22.99 17.03 1.10
C LYS A 43 24.31 17.45 0.45
N LYS A 44 25.45 16.89 0.91
CA LYS A 44 26.80 17.25 0.44
C LYS A 44 27.17 16.52 -0.84
N THR A 45 27.16 15.19 -0.83
CA THR A 45 27.57 14.37 -1.98
C THR A 45 26.48 14.24 -3.04
N LYS A 46 25.24 14.65 -2.74
CA LYS A 46 24.04 14.45 -3.58
C LYS A 46 23.74 12.97 -3.87
N GLN A 47 24.37 12.04 -3.15
CA GLN A 47 24.14 10.61 -3.34
C GLN A 47 22.84 10.17 -2.69
N VAL A 48 22.15 9.24 -3.35
CA VAL A 48 20.94 8.60 -2.84
C VAL A 48 21.35 7.51 -1.85
N ILE A 49 21.00 7.69 -0.58
CA ILE A 49 21.28 6.74 0.52
C ILE A 49 20.20 5.67 0.60
N TYR A 50 18.94 6.06 0.38
CA TYR A 50 17.79 5.17 0.54
C TYR A 50 16.62 5.57 -0.34
N THR A 51 15.92 4.57 -0.87
CA THR A 51 14.71 4.72 -1.68
C THR A 51 13.65 3.75 -1.19
N ALA A 52 12.42 4.23 -1.00
CA ALA A 52 11.28 3.38 -0.68
C ALA A 52 10.00 3.83 -1.37
N CYS A 53 9.21 2.86 -1.82
CA CYS A 53 7.93 3.08 -2.49
C CYS A 53 6.81 2.41 -1.70
N THR A 54 5.69 3.10 -1.50
CA THR A 54 4.53 2.59 -0.75
C THR A 54 3.22 3.07 -1.35
N ASN A 55 2.11 2.49 -0.90
CA ASN A 55 0.78 3.00 -1.20
C ASN A 55 0.55 4.37 -0.53
N GLY A 56 -0.09 5.31 -1.23
CA GLY A 56 -0.26 6.69 -0.75
C GLY A 56 -1.19 6.88 0.45
N LYS A 57 -1.77 5.79 0.96
CA LYS A 57 -2.49 5.72 2.25
C LYS A 57 -1.54 5.61 3.44
N ARG A 58 -0.32 5.09 3.26
CA ARG A 58 0.70 5.02 4.32
C ARG A 58 1.40 6.36 4.47
N HIS A 59 1.57 6.77 5.72
CA HIS A 59 2.26 8.00 6.10
C HIS A 59 3.79 7.83 5.95
N ASP A 60 4.45 8.84 5.41
CA ASP A 60 5.91 8.90 5.21
C ASP A 60 6.69 8.75 6.52
N PHE A 61 6.26 9.39 7.62
CA PHE A 61 6.89 9.23 8.93
C PHE A 61 6.88 7.78 9.45
N ARG A 62 5.82 7.03 9.18
CA ARG A 62 5.77 5.60 9.53
C ARG A 62 6.72 4.78 8.66
N LEU A 63 6.90 5.17 7.39
CA LEU A 63 7.87 4.56 6.50
C LEU A 63 9.29 4.81 7.00
N PHE A 64 9.59 6.06 7.37
CA PHE A 64 10.86 6.48 7.94
C PHE A 64 11.22 5.71 9.21
N LYS A 65 10.29 5.56 10.17
CA LYS A 65 10.53 4.75 11.37
C LYS A 65 10.85 3.29 11.06
N LYS A 66 10.20 2.72 10.04
CA LYS A 66 10.42 1.32 9.64
C LYS A 66 11.70 1.10 8.85
N SER A 67 12.17 2.11 8.14
CA SER A 67 13.33 1.95 7.26
C SER A 67 14.65 1.84 8.03
N ALA A 68 14.64 2.06 9.36
CA ALA A 68 15.78 1.95 10.28
C ALA A 68 17.07 2.58 9.73
N THR A 69 16.91 3.58 8.86
CA THR A 69 18.00 4.13 8.06
C THR A 69 18.82 4.98 9.01
N LYS A 70 20.06 4.56 9.28
CA LYS A 70 20.99 5.30 10.15
C LYS A 70 21.43 6.58 9.43
N ILE A 71 20.58 7.60 9.43
CA ILE A 71 20.89 8.92 8.83
C ILE A 71 21.99 9.62 9.65
N HIS A 72 22.12 9.28 10.94
CA HIS A 72 23.18 9.79 11.79
C HIS A 72 23.85 8.64 12.56
N PRO A 73 25.20 8.55 12.58
CA PRO A 73 25.91 7.49 13.31
C PRO A 73 25.61 7.45 14.81
N ARG A 74 25.15 8.58 15.40
CA ARG A 74 24.88 8.70 16.85
C ARG A 74 23.42 8.45 17.26
N SER A 75 22.47 8.39 16.32
CA SER A 75 21.04 8.26 16.64
C SER A 75 20.57 6.82 16.82
N ALA A 76 21.48 5.87 17.04
CA ALA A 76 21.20 4.43 17.00
C ALA A 76 20.44 3.87 18.22
N ARG A 77 20.00 4.69 19.19
CA ARG A 77 19.37 4.17 20.43
C ARG A 77 18.03 4.77 20.86
N ASP A 78 17.54 5.84 20.24
CA ASP A 78 16.49 6.65 20.91
C ASP A 78 15.13 6.76 20.19
N TYR A 79 14.79 5.88 19.23
CA TYR A 79 13.45 5.88 18.60
C TYR A 79 12.86 4.50 18.30
#